data_AF-A0A1G8AHE6-F1
#
_entry.id   AF-A0A1G8AHE6-F1
#
_cell.length_a   1.000
_cell.length_b   1.000
_cell.length_c   1.000
_cell.angle_alpha   90.00
_cell.angle_beta   90.00
_cell.angle_gamma   90.00
#
_symmetry.space_group_name_H-M   'P 1'
#
loop_
_entity.id
_entity.type
_entity.pdbx_description
1 polymer ?
#
loop_
_entity_poly.entity_id
_entity_poly.type
_entity_poly.pdbx_seq_one_letter_code
_entity_poly.pdbx_strand_id
1 'polypeptide(L)'
;MRFRAFWRLLALVPAAVGLGPFGQAVAAAGELGVRHRIDVIVSAEPDAPILSRLRGAKGELSFTVRLSANSKESRFFGMLRPSFPNIVVPDGSGKPVVQQTKLWEEDVCHQRRGLPKVTVTQLGGHFAEGEGRIEISAINRHIGLLVPPDELTPGIKLEPGSDSLGLFYAFRAQTRNSRLNVDLKIYPIDCFL
;
A
#
# COMPACT_ATOMS: atom_id res chain seq x y z
N MET A 1 22.86 -88.05 -30.18
CA MET A 1 21.60 -87.26 -30.31
C MET A 1 21.34 -86.62 -28.95
N ARG A 2 21.15 -85.29 -28.82
CA ARG A 2 19.87 -84.53 -28.99
C ARG A 2 18.79 -85.05 -28.00
N PHE A 3 18.10 -84.24 -27.18
CA PHE A 3 17.99 -82.77 -27.05
C PHE A 3 17.64 -82.35 -25.59
N ARG A 4 17.70 -81.05 -25.26
CA ARG A 4 17.29 -80.47 -23.95
C ARG A 4 15.82 -80.01 -23.93
N ALA A 5 15.16 -80.04 -22.77
CA ALA A 5 14.08 -79.11 -22.37
C ALA A 5 14.17 -78.93 -20.83
N PHE A 6 14.33 -77.76 -20.20
CA PHE A 6 13.65 -76.44 -20.19
C PHE A 6 12.34 -76.35 -19.38
N TRP A 7 12.45 -75.89 -18.12
CA TRP A 7 11.58 -74.94 -17.39
C TRP A 7 12.19 -74.78 -15.97
N ARG A 8 12.85 -73.68 -15.60
CA ARG A 8 12.36 -72.33 -15.22
C ARG A 8 11.30 -72.33 -14.11
N LEU A 9 11.74 -71.94 -12.91
CA LEU A 9 10.92 -71.29 -11.89
C LEU A 9 11.75 -70.17 -11.21
N LEU A 10 11.21 -68.96 -11.22
CA LEU A 10 11.58 -67.86 -10.31
C LEU A 10 10.96 -68.17 -8.92
N ALA A 11 11.25 -67.53 -7.78
CA ALA A 11 11.99 -66.29 -7.50
C ALA A 11 12.83 -66.51 -6.19
N LEU A 12 13.24 -65.55 -5.34
CA LEU A 12 12.99 -64.11 -5.20
C LEU A 12 14.27 -63.42 -4.62
N VAL A 13 14.16 -62.41 -3.76
CA VAL A 13 15.26 -61.56 -3.28
C VAL A 13 15.11 -61.28 -1.76
N PRO A 14 16.20 -61.30 -0.97
CA PRO A 14 16.21 -60.75 0.39
C PRO A 14 16.47 -59.23 0.35
N ALA A 15 15.50 -58.43 0.80
CA ALA A 15 15.67 -56.99 0.95
C ALA A 15 16.18 -56.65 2.36
N ALA A 16 17.33 -55.98 2.46
CA ALA A 16 17.92 -55.56 3.72
C ALA A 16 17.21 -54.32 4.29
N VAL A 17 16.90 -54.33 5.59
CA VAL A 17 16.31 -53.19 6.30
C VAL A 17 17.41 -52.25 6.79
N GLY A 18 17.61 -51.13 6.08
CA GLY A 18 18.49 -50.06 6.50
C GLY A 18 17.79 -49.06 7.43
N LEU A 19 18.13 -49.05 8.72
CA LEU A 19 17.69 -48.03 9.68
C LEU A 19 18.57 -46.78 9.55
N GLY A 20 18.20 -45.86 8.66
CA GLY A 20 18.73 -44.50 8.64
C GLY A 20 17.88 -43.56 9.52
N PRO A 21 18.47 -42.69 10.35
CA PRO A 21 17.71 -41.71 11.11
C PRO A 21 17.22 -40.60 10.18
N PHE A 22 15.97 -40.72 9.71
CA PHE A 22 15.28 -39.60 9.06
C PHE A 22 14.97 -38.52 10.10
N GLY A 23 15.94 -37.63 10.30
CA GLY A 23 15.75 -36.35 10.97
C GLY A 23 14.83 -35.46 10.14
N GLN A 24 13.52 -35.72 10.18
CA GLN A 24 12.54 -34.72 9.78
C GLN A 24 12.53 -33.64 10.85
N ALA A 25 13.30 -32.58 10.62
CA ALA A 25 13.01 -31.28 11.20
C ALA A 25 11.65 -30.85 10.67
N VAL A 26 10.59 -31.21 11.41
CA VAL A 26 9.26 -30.63 11.23
C VAL A 26 9.40 -29.16 11.58
N ALA A 27 9.63 -28.33 10.57
CA ALA A 27 9.49 -26.90 10.71
C ALA A 27 8.08 -26.67 11.28
N ALA A 28 8.01 -26.09 12.48
CA ALA A 28 6.74 -25.76 13.08
C ALA A 28 5.97 -24.90 12.06
N ALA A 29 4.72 -25.28 11.79
CA ALA A 29 3.83 -24.47 10.97
C ALA A 29 3.51 -23.20 11.76
N GLY A 30 4.40 -22.20 11.65
CA GLY A 30 4.24 -20.92 12.32
C GLY A 30 2.91 -20.29 11.93
N GLU A 31 2.18 -19.76 12.91
CA GLU A 31 0.94 -19.05 12.65
C GLU A 31 1.22 -17.90 11.67
N LEU A 32 0.59 -17.94 10.49
CA LEU A 32 0.76 -16.90 9.46
C LEU A 32 0.04 -15.63 9.90
N GLY A 33 0.82 -14.73 10.50
CA GLY A 33 0.42 -13.37 10.83
C GLY A 33 0.39 -12.46 9.60
N VAL A 34 0.10 -11.19 9.86
CA VAL A 34 0.12 -10.11 8.87
C VAL A 34 0.72 -8.85 9.50
N ARG A 35 1.35 -8.04 8.67
CA ARG A 35 1.79 -6.67 8.98
C ARG A 35 1.39 -5.76 7.82
N HIS A 36 1.00 -4.52 8.11
CA HIS A 36 0.52 -3.60 7.09
C HIS A 36 1.58 -2.61 6.64
N ARG A 37 1.60 -2.29 5.35
CA ARG A 37 2.33 -1.14 4.80
C ARG A 37 1.34 -0.18 4.17
N ILE A 38 1.59 1.13 4.32
CA ILE A 38 0.79 2.20 3.74
C ILE A 38 1.68 3.04 2.84
N ASP A 39 1.35 3.08 1.55
CA ASP A 39 1.95 4.00 0.59
C ASP A 39 0.92 5.05 0.16
N VAL A 40 1.42 6.19 -0.35
CA VAL A 40 0.59 7.26 -0.91
C VAL A 40 1.00 7.59 -2.33
N ILE A 41 0.00 7.95 -3.14
CA ILE A 41 0.14 8.58 -4.44
C ILE A 41 -0.68 9.87 -4.41
N VAL A 42 -0.16 10.97 -4.95
CA VAL A 42 -0.98 12.15 -5.22
C VAL A 42 -1.10 12.33 -6.73
N SER A 43 -2.32 12.44 -7.24
CA SER A 43 -2.60 12.74 -8.64
C SER A 43 -3.54 13.94 -8.76
N ALA A 44 -3.61 14.53 -9.95
CA ALA A 44 -4.53 15.62 -10.27
C ALA A 44 -5.54 15.15 -11.31
N GLU A 45 -6.80 15.58 -11.20
CA GLU A 45 -7.80 15.33 -12.23
C GLU A 45 -7.42 16.03 -13.55
N PRO A 46 -7.88 15.55 -14.73
CA PRO A 46 -7.50 16.12 -16.02
C PRO A 46 -7.85 17.61 -16.19
N ASP A 47 -8.85 18.09 -15.47
CA ASP A 47 -9.34 19.48 -15.44
C ASP A 47 -8.73 20.33 -14.31
N ALA A 48 -7.80 19.78 -13.52
CA ALA A 48 -7.25 20.45 -12.35
C ALA A 48 -6.56 21.78 -12.70
N PRO A 49 -6.74 22.84 -11.88
CA PRO A 49 -6.12 24.15 -12.11
C PRO A 49 -4.59 24.10 -12.27
N ILE A 50 -3.91 23.19 -11.55
CA ILE A 50 -2.45 23.04 -11.66
C ILE A 50 -2.01 22.48 -13.03
N LEU A 51 -2.77 21.55 -13.62
CA LEU A 51 -2.43 20.95 -14.93
C LEU A 51 -2.73 21.87 -16.12
N SER A 52 -3.54 22.92 -15.91
CA SER A 52 -3.86 23.90 -16.97
C SER A 52 -3.00 25.16 -16.90
N ARG A 53 -2.52 25.55 -15.72
CA ARG A 53 -1.83 26.84 -15.51
C ARG A 53 -0.35 26.73 -15.14
N LEU A 54 0.10 25.58 -14.64
CA LEU A 54 1.39 25.43 -13.96
C LEU A 54 2.09 24.12 -14.36
N ARG A 55 2.07 23.73 -15.65
CA ARG A 55 2.80 22.52 -16.11
C ARG A 55 4.29 22.74 -16.05
N GLY A 56 5.04 21.81 -15.45
CA GLY A 56 6.48 21.98 -15.22
C GLY A 56 6.82 22.87 -14.01
N ALA A 57 5.83 23.58 -13.45
CA ALA A 57 6.00 24.35 -12.23
C ALA A 57 6.48 23.50 -11.06
N LYS A 58 7.28 24.11 -10.19
CA LYS A 58 7.72 23.48 -8.94
C LYS A 58 6.77 23.81 -7.81
N GLY A 59 6.73 22.93 -6.81
CA GLY A 59 5.93 23.15 -5.63
C GLY A 59 6.34 22.29 -4.45
N GLU A 60 5.49 22.33 -3.44
CA GLU A 60 5.51 21.43 -2.29
C GLU A 60 4.09 21.02 -1.95
N LEU A 61 3.92 19.80 -1.44
CA LEU A 61 2.69 19.35 -0.81
C LEU A 61 3.01 18.72 0.54
N SER A 62 2.19 19.01 1.54
CA SER A 62 2.20 18.34 2.83
C SER A 62 0.77 17.97 3.23
N PHE A 63 0.60 16.88 3.96
CA PHE A 63 -0.74 16.49 4.40
C PHE A 63 -0.70 15.76 5.74
N THR A 64 -1.82 15.83 6.44
CA THR A 64 -1.98 15.22 7.77
C THR A 64 -2.85 13.97 7.64
N VAL A 65 -2.26 12.78 7.86
CA VAL A 65 -2.96 11.49 7.81
C VAL A 65 -3.17 10.97 9.22
N ARG A 66 -4.44 10.80 9.62
CA ARG A 66 -4.81 10.10 10.85
C ARG A 66 -4.72 8.60 10.61
N LEU A 67 -3.95 7.90 11.43
CA LEU A 67 -3.77 6.45 11.38
C LEU A 67 -4.16 5.82 12.72
N SER A 68 -4.95 4.75 12.66
CA SER A 68 -5.22 3.85 13.78
C SER A 68 -5.02 2.40 13.33
N ALA A 69 -3.95 1.78 13.83
CA ALA A 69 -3.58 0.41 13.57
C ALA A 69 -3.49 -0.32 14.92
N ASN A 70 -4.55 -1.02 15.29
CA ASN A 70 -4.64 -1.72 16.58
C ASN A 70 -4.83 -3.22 16.33
N SER A 71 -3.90 -4.02 16.82
CA SER A 71 -4.01 -5.46 17.03
C SER A 71 -4.00 -5.77 18.53
N LYS A 72 -3.87 -7.05 18.89
CA LYS A 72 -3.65 -7.50 20.26
C LYS A 72 -2.19 -7.31 20.67
N GLU A 73 -1.28 -7.44 19.70
CA GLU A 73 0.18 -7.41 19.82
C GLU A 73 0.76 -5.98 19.71
N SER A 74 0.10 -5.08 18.98
CA SER A 74 0.55 -3.71 18.74
C SER A 74 -0.62 -2.72 18.75
N ARG A 75 -0.39 -1.50 19.22
CA ARG A 75 -1.38 -0.41 19.25
C ARG A 75 -0.76 0.89 18.79
N PHE A 76 -1.01 1.26 17.55
CA PHE A 76 -0.62 2.55 16.99
C PHE A 76 -1.84 3.44 16.78
N PHE A 77 -1.76 4.65 17.32
CA PHE A 77 -2.65 5.76 16.97
C PHE A 77 -1.83 7.03 16.84
N GLY A 78 -1.94 7.74 15.71
CA GLY A 78 -1.14 8.92 15.47
C GLY A 78 -1.55 9.73 14.25
N MET A 79 -0.90 10.88 14.08
CA MET A 79 -1.02 11.76 12.93
C MET A 79 0.31 11.75 12.16
N LEU A 80 0.35 11.07 11.03
CA LEU A 80 1.47 11.13 10.09
C LEU A 80 1.42 12.48 9.37
N ARG A 81 2.57 13.13 9.17
CA ARG A 81 2.68 14.44 8.49
C ARG A 81 3.74 14.40 7.38
N PRO A 82 3.54 13.58 6.33
CA PRO A 82 4.44 13.59 5.18
C PRO A 82 4.47 14.96 4.49
N SER A 83 5.65 15.30 3.96
CA SER A 83 5.89 16.49 3.15
C SER A 83 6.74 16.10 1.94
N PHE A 84 6.40 16.68 0.78
CA PHE A 84 6.96 16.40 -0.52
C PHE A 84 7.44 17.72 -1.14
N PRO A 85 8.64 18.19 -0.75
CA PRO A 85 9.25 19.38 -1.33
C PRO A 85 9.77 19.08 -2.74
N ASN A 86 9.90 20.12 -3.57
CA ASN A 86 10.49 20.06 -4.92
C ASN A 86 9.74 19.14 -5.91
N ILE A 87 8.43 18.93 -5.70
CA ILE A 87 7.58 18.25 -6.67
C ILE A 87 7.43 19.11 -7.94
N VAL A 88 7.28 18.45 -9.08
CA VAL A 88 7.08 19.08 -10.40
C VAL A 88 5.71 18.68 -10.92
N VAL A 89 4.92 19.66 -11.35
CA VAL A 89 3.62 19.38 -11.98
C VAL A 89 3.85 18.67 -13.32
N PRO A 90 3.27 17.48 -13.55
CA PRO A 90 3.53 16.72 -14.76
C PRO A 90 2.92 17.35 -16.01
N ASP A 91 3.58 17.17 -17.17
CA ASP A 91 3.20 17.77 -18.46
C ASP A 91 1.83 17.29 -19.01
N GLY A 92 1.28 16.22 -18.44
CA GLY A 92 0.06 15.56 -18.91
C GLY A 92 -0.72 14.92 -17.78
N SER A 93 -2.03 14.82 -17.98
CA SER A 93 -2.97 14.16 -17.08
C SER A 93 -2.68 12.66 -16.92
N GLY A 94 -3.12 12.09 -15.80
CA GLY A 94 -2.90 10.67 -15.48
C GLY A 94 -1.51 10.32 -14.92
N LYS A 95 -0.51 11.20 -15.04
CA LYS A 95 0.73 11.08 -14.27
C LYS A 95 0.51 11.58 -12.83
N PRO A 96 1.03 10.89 -11.81
CA PRO A 96 0.94 11.38 -10.43
C PRO A 96 1.90 12.55 -10.20
N VAL A 97 1.45 13.51 -9.38
CA VAL A 97 2.21 14.65 -8.89
C VAL A 97 3.19 14.21 -7.79
N VAL A 98 2.77 13.25 -6.95
CA VAL A 98 3.64 12.56 -5.99
C VAL A 98 3.62 11.08 -6.34
N GLN A 99 4.78 10.56 -6.74
CA GLN A 99 5.00 9.15 -7.02
C GLN A 99 4.73 8.28 -5.78
N GLN A 100 4.45 6.99 -6.00
CA GLN A 100 4.16 6.07 -4.91
C GLN A 100 5.28 6.07 -3.86
N THR A 101 4.96 6.54 -2.66
CA THR A 101 5.91 6.73 -1.57
C THR A 101 5.38 6.08 -0.29
N LYS A 102 6.23 5.31 0.41
CA LYS A 102 5.88 4.72 1.70
C LYS A 102 5.67 5.79 2.75
N LEU A 103 4.50 5.78 3.40
CA LEU A 103 4.19 6.64 4.54
C LEU A 103 4.47 5.97 5.89
N TRP A 104 4.15 4.68 5.99
CA TRP A 104 4.20 3.95 7.25
C TRP A 104 4.23 2.44 6.97
N GLU A 105 4.82 1.70 7.90
CA GLU A 105 4.90 0.24 7.87
C GLU A 105 4.85 -0.26 9.31
N GLU A 106 4.16 -1.36 9.52
CA GLU A 106 3.96 -1.98 10.82
C GLU A 106 5.21 -2.81 11.17
N ASP A 107 5.91 -2.44 12.25
CA ASP A 107 7.19 -3.04 12.65
C ASP A 107 7.06 -4.49 13.15
N VAL A 108 5.87 -4.88 13.63
CA VAL A 108 5.61 -6.14 14.32
C VAL A 108 4.57 -6.94 13.55
N CYS A 109 4.87 -8.22 13.26
CA CYS A 109 3.90 -9.17 12.73
C CYS A 109 2.83 -9.45 13.79
N HIS A 110 1.55 -9.42 13.41
CA HIS A 110 0.45 -9.61 14.35
C HIS A 110 -0.62 -10.59 13.83
N GLN A 111 -1.49 -11.10 14.70
CA GLN A 111 -2.56 -12.01 14.27
C GLN A 111 -3.47 -11.34 13.22
N ARG A 112 -3.98 -12.10 12.24
CA ARG A 112 -4.78 -11.53 11.14
C ARG A 112 -6.01 -10.79 11.67
N ARG A 113 -6.22 -9.55 11.20
CA ARG A 113 -7.30 -8.64 11.60
C ARG A 113 -7.79 -7.81 10.42
N GLY A 114 -8.83 -7.01 10.63
CA GLY A 114 -9.25 -5.98 9.68
C GLY A 114 -8.19 -4.88 9.49
N LEU A 115 -8.24 -4.21 8.33
CA LEU A 115 -7.30 -3.18 7.90
C LEU A 115 -7.15 -2.04 8.94
N PRO A 116 -5.97 -1.39 9.04
CA PRO A 116 -5.83 -0.14 9.78
C PRO A 116 -6.80 0.93 9.24
N LYS A 117 -7.32 1.76 10.13
CA LYS A 117 -8.13 2.92 9.75
C LYS A 117 -7.20 4.08 9.39
N VAL A 118 -7.24 4.51 8.13
CA VAL A 118 -6.37 5.55 7.58
C VAL A 118 -7.24 6.65 6.97
N THR A 119 -6.95 7.92 7.25
CA THR A 119 -7.78 9.04 6.80
C THR A 119 -6.95 10.29 6.62
N VAL A 120 -6.90 10.86 5.41
CA VAL A 120 -6.34 12.20 5.20
C VAL A 120 -7.29 13.22 5.84
N THR A 121 -6.74 14.19 6.55
CA THR A 121 -7.52 15.18 7.33
C THR A 121 -7.26 16.63 6.91
N GLN A 122 -6.13 16.87 6.26
CA GLN A 122 -5.69 18.16 5.74
C GLN A 122 -4.71 17.90 4.59
N LEU A 123 -4.78 18.71 3.54
CA LEU A 123 -3.79 18.83 2.47
C LEU A 123 -3.42 20.30 2.32
N GLY A 124 -2.12 20.61 2.32
CA GLY A 124 -1.59 21.96 2.18
C GLY A 124 -0.35 22.00 1.30
N GLY A 125 0.03 23.19 0.86
CA GLY A 125 1.22 23.40 0.03
C GLY A 125 0.96 24.41 -1.07
N HIS A 126 1.85 24.49 -2.05
CA HIS A 126 1.71 25.43 -3.15
C HIS A 126 2.47 24.97 -4.40
N PHE A 127 2.05 25.45 -5.56
CA PHE A 127 2.77 25.35 -6.83
C PHE A 127 3.02 26.75 -7.37
N ALA A 128 4.22 27.00 -7.91
CA ALA A 128 4.59 28.29 -8.45
C ALA A 128 5.53 28.21 -9.65
N GLU A 129 5.32 29.11 -10.61
CA GLU A 129 6.16 29.32 -11.79
C GLU A 129 6.03 30.77 -12.27
N GLY A 130 7.13 31.50 -12.28
CA GLY A 130 7.12 32.95 -12.57
C GLY A 130 6.20 33.71 -11.60
N GLU A 131 5.25 34.45 -12.15
CA GLU A 131 4.20 35.16 -11.39
C GLU A 131 2.99 34.28 -11.04
N GLY A 132 2.88 33.08 -11.63
CA GLY A 132 1.79 32.15 -11.36
C GLY A 132 2.00 31.40 -10.05
N ARG A 133 1.05 31.50 -9.11
CA ARG A 133 1.04 30.74 -7.85
C ARG A 133 -0.35 30.20 -7.56
N ILE A 134 -0.43 28.92 -7.19
CA ILE A 134 -1.66 28.28 -6.68
C ILE A 134 -1.36 27.78 -5.26
N GLU A 135 -2.07 28.33 -4.29
CA GLU A 135 -2.12 27.84 -2.91
C GLU A 135 -3.05 26.63 -2.80
N ILE A 136 -2.62 25.64 -2.04
CA ILE A 136 -3.39 24.46 -1.67
C ILE A 136 -3.63 24.53 -0.16
N SER A 137 -4.90 24.57 0.26
CA SER A 137 -5.29 24.55 1.66
C SER A 137 -6.67 23.92 1.80
N ALA A 138 -6.69 22.57 1.75
CA ALA A 138 -7.89 21.77 1.85
C ALA A 138 -7.97 21.08 3.22
N ILE A 139 -9.13 21.18 3.87
CA ILE A 139 -9.42 20.50 5.14
C ILE A 139 -10.77 19.80 5.08
N ASN A 140 -10.94 18.79 5.94
CA ASN A 140 -12.24 18.15 6.11
C ASN A 140 -13.26 19.19 6.59
N ARG A 141 -14.44 19.23 5.95
CA ARG A 141 -15.52 20.09 6.41
C ARG A 141 -16.12 19.58 7.71
N HIS A 142 -16.35 20.50 8.64
CA HIS A 142 -17.10 20.25 9.87
C HIS A 142 -18.38 21.07 9.89
N ILE A 143 -19.49 20.44 10.27
CA ILE A 143 -20.79 21.12 10.41
C ILE A 143 -20.69 22.14 11.55
N GLY A 144 -21.19 23.36 11.32
CA GLY A 144 -21.12 24.48 12.27
C GLY A 144 -19.83 25.32 12.19
N LEU A 145 -18.86 24.96 11.34
CA LEU A 145 -17.71 25.81 11.02
C LEU A 145 -17.87 26.49 9.66
N LEU A 146 -17.06 27.54 9.43
CA LEU A 146 -16.95 28.20 8.12
C LEU A 146 -16.52 27.20 7.04
N VAL A 147 -17.03 27.40 5.82
CA VAL A 147 -16.63 26.59 4.66
C VAL A 147 -15.16 26.90 4.34
N PRO A 148 -14.28 25.88 4.24
CA PRO A 148 -12.88 26.11 3.94
C PRO A 148 -12.67 26.58 2.49
N PRO A 149 -11.55 27.27 2.17
CA PRO A 149 -11.22 27.67 0.80
C PRO A 149 -11.13 26.50 -0.19
N ASP A 150 -10.77 25.31 0.29
CA ASP A 150 -10.92 24.04 -0.40
C ASP A 150 -11.44 22.95 0.56
N GLU A 151 -12.34 22.10 0.07
CA GLU A 151 -13.03 21.07 0.85
C GLU A 151 -12.40 19.71 0.55
N LEU A 152 -11.84 19.06 1.57
CA LEU A 152 -11.31 17.70 1.47
C LEU A 152 -12.43 16.69 1.78
N THR A 153 -12.69 15.77 0.85
CA THR A 153 -13.61 14.64 1.01
C THR A 153 -12.79 13.36 1.20
N PRO A 154 -12.64 12.85 2.44
CA PRO A 154 -11.80 11.69 2.72
C PRO A 154 -12.57 10.36 2.67
N GLY A 155 -11.84 9.25 2.55
CA GLY A 155 -12.39 7.90 2.79
C GLY A 155 -13.19 7.32 1.63
N ILE A 156 -13.09 7.88 0.43
CA ILE A 156 -13.66 7.31 -0.79
C ILE A 156 -12.98 5.97 -1.04
N LYS A 157 -13.70 4.86 -0.84
CA LYS A 157 -13.17 3.53 -1.10
C LYS A 157 -12.97 3.36 -2.61
N LEU A 158 -11.77 2.94 -3.01
CA LEU A 158 -11.48 2.53 -4.39
C LEU A 158 -11.55 1.01 -4.51
N GLU A 159 -11.59 0.50 -5.74
CA GLU A 159 -11.48 -0.93 -5.99
C GLU A 159 -10.12 -1.48 -5.53
N PRO A 160 -10.05 -2.70 -4.96
CA PRO A 160 -8.79 -3.37 -4.67
C PRO A 160 -7.96 -3.55 -5.94
N GLY A 161 -6.64 -3.48 -5.80
CA GLY A 161 -5.71 -3.63 -6.92
C GLY A 161 -4.50 -4.48 -6.57
N SER A 162 -3.59 -4.59 -7.51
CA SER A 162 -2.26 -5.17 -7.31
C SER A 162 -1.19 -4.38 -8.03
N ASP A 163 0.02 -4.38 -7.48
CA ASP A 163 1.23 -3.85 -8.10
C ASP A 163 2.46 -4.67 -7.65
N SER A 164 3.67 -4.13 -7.85
CA SER A 164 4.92 -4.80 -7.51
C SER A 164 5.12 -5.10 -6.01
N LEU A 165 4.33 -4.49 -5.12
CA LEU A 165 4.32 -4.79 -3.68
C LEU A 165 3.25 -5.83 -3.29
N GLY A 166 2.44 -6.29 -4.25
CA GLY A 166 1.37 -7.27 -4.04
C GLY A 166 -0.03 -6.67 -4.11
N LEU A 167 -0.99 -7.34 -3.47
CA LEU A 167 -2.39 -6.89 -3.37
C LEU A 167 -2.52 -5.69 -2.44
N PHE A 168 -3.39 -4.74 -2.78
CA PHE A 168 -3.68 -3.58 -1.94
C PHE A 168 -5.17 -3.22 -1.91
N TYR A 169 -5.58 -2.61 -0.80
CA TYR A 169 -6.84 -1.90 -0.67
C TYR A 169 -6.55 -0.39 -0.72
N ALA A 170 -7.29 0.38 -1.51
CA ALA A 170 -7.03 1.81 -1.64
C ALA A 170 -8.20 2.69 -1.18
N PHE A 171 -7.84 3.81 -0.55
CA PHE A 171 -8.77 4.85 -0.11
C PHE A 171 -8.30 6.21 -0.61
N ARG A 172 -9.20 6.95 -1.23
CA ARG A 172 -8.96 8.29 -1.76
C ARG A 172 -9.45 9.37 -0.79
N ALA A 173 -8.68 10.44 -0.68
CA ALA A 173 -9.17 11.73 -0.25
C ALA A 173 -9.08 12.70 -1.43
N GLN A 174 -10.17 13.39 -1.74
CA GLN A 174 -10.30 14.24 -2.93
C GLN A 174 -10.60 15.67 -2.51
N THR A 175 -9.84 16.64 -3.02
CA THR A 175 -10.12 18.07 -2.84
C THR A 175 -11.12 18.56 -3.87
N ARG A 176 -12.01 19.46 -3.46
CA ARG A 176 -13.09 19.97 -4.31
C ARG A 176 -12.62 21.01 -5.35
N ASN A 177 -11.79 21.96 -4.95
CA ASN A 177 -11.41 23.13 -5.75
C ASN A 177 -10.06 22.95 -6.43
N SER A 178 -9.05 22.39 -5.75
CA SER A 178 -7.74 22.10 -6.36
C SER A 178 -7.71 20.80 -7.19
N ARG A 179 -8.76 19.96 -7.10
CA ARG A 179 -8.95 18.74 -7.91
C ARG A 179 -7.79 17.73 -7.81
N LEU A 180 -7.16 17.70 -6.64
CA LEU A 180 -6.15 16.72 -6.23
C LEU A 180 -6.80 15.48 -5.58
N ASN A 181 -6.24 14.32 -5.91
CA ASN A 181 -6.58 13.03 -5.32
C ASN A 181 -5.37 12.52 -4.54
N VAL A 182 -5.54 12.26 -3.25
CA VAL A 182 -4.56 11.62 -2.36
C VAL A 182 -5.01 10.18 -2.14
N ASP A 183 -4.35 9.24 -2.82
CA ASP A 183 -4.68 7.82 -2.81
C ASP A 183 -3.75 7.09 -1.82
N LEU A 184 -4.34 6.55 -0.76
CA LEU A 184 -3.67 5.75 0.25
C LEU A 184 -3.84 4.27 -0.08
N LYS A 185 -2.75 3.58 -0.43
CA LYS A 185 -2.73 2.12 -0.66
C LYS A 185 -2.30 1.41 0.62
N ILE A 186 -3.08 0.42 1.04
CA ILE A 186 -2.82 -0.42 2.21
C ILE A 186 -2.52 -1.84 1.76
N TYR A 187 -1.30 -2.30 2.00
CA TYR A 187 -0.79 -3.63 1.67
C TYR A 187 -0.81 -4.52 2.92
N PRO A 188 -1.60 -5.60 2.95
CA PRO A 188 -1.40 -6.68 3.91
C PRO A 188 -0.20 -7.54 3.45
N ILE A 189 0.86 -7.58 4.26
CA ILE A 189 2.06 -8.37 4.00
C ILE A 189 2.04 -9.56 4.96
N ASP A 190 1.98 -10.77 4.42
CA ASP A 190 2.04 -12.01 5.20
C ASP A 190 3.43 -12.17 5.86
N CYS A 191 3.43 -12.64 7.10
CA CYS A 191 4.65 -12.82 7.91
C CYS A 191 4.47 -13.95 8.93
N PHE A 192 5.59 -14.40 9.52
CA PHE A 192 5.57 -15.36 10.63
C PHE A 192 5.52 -14.63 11.97
N LEU A 193 4.71 -15.15 12.90
CA LEU A 193 4.63 -14.70 14.29
C LEU A 193 5.78 -15.27 15.15
#